data_AF-A0A936Y2R0-F1
#
_entry.id   AF-A0A936Y2R0-F1
#
_cell.length_a   1.000
_cell.length_b   1.000
_cell.length_c   1.000
_cell.angle_alpha   90.00
_cell.angle_beta   90.00
_cell.angle_gamma   90.00
#
_symmetry.space_group_name_H-M   'P 1'
#
loop_
_entity.id
_entity.type
_entity.pdbx_description
1 polymer ?
#
loop_
_entity_poly.entity_id
_entity_poly.type
_entity_poly.pdbx_seq_one_letter_code
_entity_poly.pdbx_strand_id
1 'polypeptide(L)'
;MKKLLLPFFLLGTIAMIVVMAKTGAILKTPEAPNGILNLEFAYNTAKTTPIINSWAGISSTDVITAAKNNTYWDFLFLFFMPAFYF
;
A
#
# COMPACT_ATOMS: atom_id res chain seq x y z
N MET A 1 6.22 -21.62 21.98
CA MET A 1 6.09 -20.26 21.40
C MET A 1 6.17 -20.25 19.87
N LYS A 2 7.07 -21.02 19.22
CA LYS A 2 7.20 -21.05 17.75
C LYS A 2 5.92 -21.43 16.99
N LYS A 3 5.09 -22.32 17.54
CA LYS A 3 3.80 -22.76 16.92
C LYS A 3 2.79 -21.63 16.71
N LEU A 4 2.91 -20.53 17.46
CA LEU A 4 2.01 -19.38 17.35
C LEU A 4 2.57 -18.25 16.49
N LEU A 5 3.86 -18.30 16.13
CA LEU A 5 4.50 -17.26 15.31
C LEU A 5 3.91 -17.23 13.91
N LEU A 6 3.84 -18.39 13.25
CA LEU A 6 3.29 -18.49 11.89
C LEU A 6 1.83 -17.99 11.81
N PRO A 7 0.87 -18.45 12.65
CA PRO A 7 -0.49 -17.93 12.60
C PRO A 7 -0.57 -16.45 13.00
N PHE A 8 0.27 -15.96 13.93
CA PHE A 8 0.33 -14.54 14.27
C PHE A 8 0.71 -13.67 13.06
N PHE A 9 1.78 -14.03 12.36
CA PHE A 9 2.22 -13.30 11.18
C PHE A 9 1.24 -13.42 10.01
N LEU A 10 0.70 -14.62 9.74
CA LEU A 10 -0.33 -14.83 8.70
C LEU A 10 -1.56 -13.96 8.95
N LEU A 11 -2.09 -13.96 10.17
CA LEU A 11 -3.26 -13.14 10.53
C LEU A 11 -2.93 -11.64 10.44
N GLY A 12 -1.74 -11.23 10.86
CA GLY A 12 -1.25 -9.86 10.73
C GLY A 12 -1.19 -9.41 9.27
N THR A 13 -0.64 -10.25 8.37
CA THR A 13 -0.59 -9.99 6.92
C THR A 13 -1.99 -9.85 6.34
N ILE A 14 -2.91 -10.76 6.65
CA ILE A 14 -4.29 -10.69 6.15
C ILE A 14 -4.98 -9.41 6.65
N ALA A 15 -4.84 -9.09 7.94
CA ALA A 15 -5.40 -7.87 8.52
C ALA A 15 -4.86 -6.61 7.82
N MET A 16 -3.54 -6.56 7.60
CA MET A 16 -2.91 -5.43 6.93
C MET A 16 -3.32 -5.30 5.46
N ILE A 17 -3.48 -6.41 4.71
CA ILE A 17 -4.05 -6.39 3.36
C ILE A 17 -5.42 -5.70 3.36
N VAL A 18 -6.27 -6.04 4.33
CA VAL A 18 -7.61 -5.43 4.44
C VAL A 18 -7.53 -3.94 4.78
N VAL A 19 -6.66 -3.55 5.72
CA VAL A 19 -6.47 -2.14 6.11
C VAL A 19 -5.99 -1.31 4.92
N MET A 20 -4.97 -1.77 4.21
CA MET A 20 -4.41 -1.08 3.05
C MET A 20 -5.40 -1.04 1.89
N ALA A 21 -6.13 -2.14 1.62
CA ALA A 21 -7.14 -2.16 0.57
C ALA A 21 -8.27 -1.13 0.80
N LYS A 22 -8.68 -0.94 2.06
CA LYS A 22 -9.72 0.05 2.42
C LYS A 22 -9.19 1.47 2.41
N THR A 23 -8.09 1.73 3.10
CA THR A 23 -7.53 3.09 3.26
C THR A 23 -6.90 3.62 1.98
N GLY A 24 -6.42 2.74 1.10
CA GLY A 24 -5.84 3.07 -0.21
C GLY A 24 -6.82 3.02 -1.38
N ALA A 25 -8.11 2.79 -1.15
CA ALA A 25 -9.10 2.64 -2.23
C ALA A 25 -9.14 3.85 -3.18
N ILE A 26 -9.02 5.06 -2.63
CA ILE A 26 -9.00 6.32 -3.40
C ILE A 26 -7.75 6.48 -4.30
N LEU A 27 -6.68 5.74 -4.01
CA LEU A 27 -5.44 5.78 -4.80
C LEU A 27 -5.56 4.97 -6.09
N LYS A 28 -6.60 4.14 -6.23
CA LYS A 28 -6.84 3.31 -7.40
C LYS A 28 -7.44 4.13 -8.52
N THR A 29 -6.61 4.50 -9.48
CA THR A 29 -6.98 5.23 -10.70
C THR A 29 -6.68 4.38 -11.94
N PRO A 30 -7.16 4.77 -13.14
CA PRO A 30 -6.76 4.09 -14.38
C PRO A 30 -5.23 4.03 -14.56
N GLU A 31 -4.51 5.06 -14.11
CA GLU A 31 -3.05 5.17 -14.16
C GLU A 31 -2.34 4.42 -13.01
N ALA A 32 -3.07 4.12 -11.92
CA ALA A 32 -2.58 3.43 -10.72
C ALA A 32 -3.57 2.36 -10.24
N PRO A 33 -3.83 1.27 -11.02
CA PRO A 33 -4.86 0.28 -10.68
C PRO A 33 -4.60 -0.48 -9.36
N ASN A 34 -3.34 -0.59 -8.96
CA ASN A 34 -2.89 -1.18 -7.70
C ASN A 34 -2.66 -0.13 -6.60
N GLY A 35 -3.06 1.12 -6.81
CA GLY A 35 -2.94 2.20 -5.83
C GLY A 35 -1.48 2.54 -5.50
N ILE A 36 -1.14 2.53 -4.20
CA ILE A 36 0.19 2.92 -3.71
C ILE A 36 1.32 2.08 -4.32
N LEU A 37 1.07 0.78 -4.58
CA LEU A 37 2.06 -0.12 -5.15
C LEU A 37 2.56 0.37 -6.53
N ASN A 38 1.70 0.98 -7.35
CA ASN A 38 2.13 1.54 -8.63
C ASN A 38 3.17 2.64 -8.46
N LEU A 39 3.04 3.46 -7.41
CA LEU A 39 4.02 4.49 -7.09
C LEU A 39 5.31 3.89 -6.55
N GLU A 40 5.23 2.88 -5.69
CA GLU A 40 6.40 2.21 -5.09
C GLU A 40 7.24 1.46 -6.13
N PHE A 41 6.61 0.89 -7.16
CA PHE A 41 7.30 0.25 -8.28
C PHE A 41 7.67 1.22 -9.42
N ALA A 42 7.32 2.51 -9.31
CA ALA A 42 7.70 3.51 -10.31
C ALA A 42 9.20 3.87 -10.17
N TYR A 43 10.03 3.24 -10.98
CA TYR A 43 11.50 3.37 -10.91
C TYR A 43 12.08 4.64 -11.55
N ASN A 44 11.25 5.50 -12.15
CA ASN A 44 11.68 6.77 -12.73
C ASN A 44 10.52 7.77 -12.87
N THR A 45 10.87 9.02 -13.16
CA THR A 45 9.91 10.12 -13.32
C THR A 45 8.85 9.84 -14.38
N ALA A 46 9.20 9.22 -15.51
CA ALA A 46 8.23 8.93 -16.58
C ALA A 46 7.12 7.97 -16.13
N LYS A 47 7.40 7.09 -15.15
CA LYS A 47 6.41 6.20 -14.53
C LYS A 47 5.67 6.87 -13.37
N THR A 48 6.34 7.72 -12.61
CA THR A 48 5.75 8.45 -11.48
C THR A 48 4.76 9.53 -11.93
N THR A 49 5.08 10.28 -12.99
CA THR A 49 4.31 11.46 -13.42
C THR A 49 2.83 11.14 -13.73
N PRO A 50 2.48 10.10 -14.50
CA PRO A 50 1.07 9.77 -14.76
C PRO A 50 0.28 9.49 -13.47
N ILE A 51 0.89 8.80 -12.51
CA ILE A 51 0.27 8.46 -11.22
C ILE A 51 -0.01 9.73 -10.42
N ILE A 52 1.02 10.56 -10.22
CA ILE A 52 0.90 11.79 -9.45
C ILE A 52 -0.10 12.76 -10.09
N ASN A 53 -0.09 12.88 -11.42
CA ASN A 53 -1.06 13.70 -12.13
C ASN A 53 -2.49 13.18 -11.97
N SER A 54 -2.69 11.85 -12.03
CA SER A 54 -4.00 11.24 -11.80
C SER A 54 -4.53 11.55 -10.40
N TRP A 55 -3.66 11.55 -9.39
CA TRP A 55 -4.03 11.88 -8.01
C TRP A 55 -4.23 13.37 -7.78
N ALA A 56 -3.46 14.24 -8.46
CA ALA A 56 -3.63 15.68 -8.40
C ALA A 56 -4.98 16.14 -8.99
N GLY A 57 -5.50 15.42 -10.00
CA GLY A 57 -6.82 15.66 -10.58
C GLY A 57 -7.98 15.32 -9.65
N ILE A 58 -7.74 14.49 -8.63
CA ILE A 58 -8.71 14.17 -7.58
C ILE A 58 -8.57 15.25 -6.50
N SER A 59 -9.17 16.42 -6.75
CA SER A 59 -9.08 17.61 -5.89
C SER A 59 -9.57 17.36 -4.46
N SER A 60 -8.72 16.80 -3.59
CA SER A 60 -8.94 16.69 -2.16
C SER A 60 -7.61 16.47 -1.44
N THR A 61 -7.42 17.16 -0.31
CA THR A 61 -6.37 16.91 0.69
C THR A 61 -6.30 15.43 1.09
N ASP A 62 -7.39 14.69 0.87
CA ASP A 62 -7.60 13.31 1.25
C ASP A 62 -6.76 12.32 0.43
N VAL A 63 -6.46 12.59 -0.85
CA VAL A 63 -5.70 11.64 -1.70
C VAL A 63 -4.24 11.59 -1.31
N ILE A 64 -3.61 12.75 -1.13
CA ILE A 64 -2.21 12.82 -0.67
C ILE A 64 -2.09 12.30 0.76
N THR A 65 -3.09 12.56 1.61
CA THR A 65 -3.15 11.99 2.96
C THR A 65 -3.28 10.47 2.92
N ALA A 66 -4.14 9.94 2.06
CA ALA A 66 -4.30 8.50 1.85
C ALA A 66 -3.00 7.87 1.33
N ALA A 67 -2.29 8.51 0.39
CA ALA A 67 -1.00 8.04 -0.11
C ALA A 67 0.03 7.93 1.02
N LYS A 68 0.20 8.99 1.82
CA LYS A 68 1.09 8.98 2.99
C LYS A 68 0.72 7.89 3.99
N ASN A 69 -0.57 7.77 4.34
CA ASN A 69 -1.05 6.76 5.27
C ASN A 69 -0.78 5.35 4.75
N ASN A 70 -1.01 5.10 3.46
CA ASN A 70 -0.73 3.79 2.86
C ASN A 70 0.77 3.46 2.84
N THR A 71 1.64 4.44 2.60
CA THR A 71 3.09 4.24 2.75
C THR A 71 3.44 3.84 4.19
N TYR A 72 2.85 4.44 5.21
CA TYR A 72 3.07 4.02 6.60
C TYR A 72 2.53 2.61 6.90
N TRP A 73 1.36 2.28 6.36
CA TRP A 73 0.81 0.93 6.47
C TRP A 73 1.68 -0.11 5.77
N ASP A 74 2.33 0.24 4.67
CA ASP A 74 3.21 -0.68 3.96
C ASP A 74 4.42 -1.10 4.81
N PHE A 75 5.03 -0.17 5.57
CA PHE A 75 6.08 -0.52 6.54
C PHE A 75 5.60 -1.51 7.61
N LEU A 76 4.37 -1.36 8.09
CA LEU A 76 3.78 -2.29 9.05
C LEU A 76 3.44 -3.63 8.39
N PHE A 77 2.96 -3.63 7.15
CA PHE A 77 2.73 -4.84 6.36
C PHE A 77 4.03 -5.62 6.14
N LEU A 78 5.11 -4.93 5.80
CA LEU A 78 6.46 -5.50 5.66
C LEU A 78 7.01 -6.08 6.97
N PHE A 79 6.54 -5.67 8.14
CA PHE A 79 6.88 -6.35 9.40
C PHE A 79 6.21 -7.73 9.52
N PHE A 80 4.99 -7.89 8.97
CA PHE A 80 4.27 -9.16 9.03
C PHE A 80 4.64 -10.14 7.91
N MET A 81 5.10 -9.64 6.77
CA MET A 81 5.43 -10.46 5.58
C MET A 81 6.62 -11.45 5.70
N PRO A 82 7.67 -11.21 6.51
CA PRO A 82 8.85 -12.08 6.61
C PRO A 82 8.54 -13.53 6.98
N ALA A 83 7.42 -13.80 7.63
CA ALA A 83 7.00 -15.17 7.96
C ALA A 83 6.69 -16.06 6.74
N PHE A 84 6.63 -15.49 5.53
CA PHE A 84 6.48 -16.23 4.28
C PHE A 84 7.81 -16.49 3.55
N TYR A 85 8.93 -15.94 4.04
CA TYR A 85 10.26 -16.10 3.44
C TYR A 85 11.15 -17.11 4.19
N PHE A 86 10.62 -17.82 5.20
CA PHE A 86 11.32 -18.83 6.01
C PHE A 86 10.43 -20.06 6.23
#